data_AF-A0A9P6JDM4-F1
#
_entry.id   AF-A0A9P6JDM4-F1
#
_cell.length_a   1.000
_cell.length_b   1.000
_cell.length_c   1.000
_cell.angle_alpha   90.00
_cell.angle_beta   90.00
_cell.angle_gamma   90.00
#
_symmetry.space_group_name_H-M   'P 1'
#
loop_
_entity.id
_entity.type
_entity.pdbx_description
1 polymer ?
#
loop_
_entity_poly.entity_id
_entity_poly.type
_entity_poly.pdbx_seq_one_letter_code
_entity_poly.pdbx_strand_id
1 'polypeptide(L)'
;MTALKTIRPVPEFPLQGILPKEETEAAVYLKKYPNYDGRNTIIAILDTGVDPGAAGLQVTSDGKPKVIDIVDCSGSGDIPTTTIVKPTDNKDGVPVVTGLTGRKLHLNKDWKNPSGEYRLGIKRAYDLFPEDLVDRIKKFQKKHFALVASVQDELATFLKNHSTLTEEDQRTKADFNARLDVLKESIKNFSDPGPIYDC
;
A
#
# COMPACT_ATOMS: atom_id res chain seq x y z
N MET A 1 -24.54 10.95 -27.87
CA MET A 1 -23.57 9.83 -27.93
C MET A 1 -22.23 10.39 -28.32
N THR A 2 -21.35 10.60 -27.34
CA THR A 2 -20.02 11.17 -27.56
C THR A 2 -19.08 10.04 -27.97
N ALA A 3 -18.52 10.12 -29.18
CA ALA A 3 -17.60 9.10 -29.69
C ALA A 3 -16.37 9.00 -28.77
N LEU A 4 -16.11 7.79 -28.26
CA LEU A 4 -14.90 7.47 -27.53
C LEU A 4 -13.69 7.76 -28.42
N LYS A 5 -12.80 8.65 -27.96
CA LYS A 5 -11.50 8.91 -28.59
C LYS A 5 -10.79 7.57 -28.79
N THR A 6 -10.49 7.23 -30.04
CA THR A 6 -9.60 6.13 -30.39
C THR A 6 -8.26 6.34 -29.70
N ILE A 7 -7.97 5.49 -28.71
CA ILE A 7 -6.68 5.44 -28.03
C ILE A 7 -5.68 5.03 -29.11
N ARG A 8 -4.73 5.91 -29.44
CA ARG A 8 -3.64 5.54 -30.36
C ARG A 8 -2.88 4.38 -29.72
N PRO A 9 -2.60 3.28 -30.45
CA PRO A 9 -1.80 2.20 -29.91
C PRO A 9 -0.46 2.78 -29.45
N VAL A 10 -0.05 2.42 -28.24
CA VAL A 10 1.27 2.78 -27.72
C VAL A 10 2.30 2.18 -28.69
N PRO A 11 3.22 2.98 -29.24
CA PRO A 11 4.26 2.46 -30.13
C PRO A 11 5.06 1.36 -29.42
N GLU A 12 5.35 0.29 -30.13
CA GLU A 12 6.06 -0.86 -29.60
C GLU A 12 7.44 -0.43 -29.09
N PHE A 13 7.75 -0.74 -27.82
CA PHE A 13 8.99 -0.32 -27.19
C PHE A 13 10.18 -1.00 -27.88
N PRO A 14 11.26 -0.26 -28.25
CA PRO A 14 12.42 -0.87 -28.87
C PRO A 14 13.11 -1.82 -27.88
N LEU A 15 13.09 -3.12 -28.19
CA LEU A 15 13.76 -4.14 -27.38
C LEU A 15 15.27 -4.22 -27.67
N GLN A 16 15.71 -3.65 -28.78
CA GLN A 16 17.10 -3.57 -29.18
C GLN A 16 17.85 -2.53 -28.32
N GLY A 17 19.02 -2.92 -27.79
CA GLY A 17 19.90 -2.02 -27.04
C GLY A 17 19.61 -1.87 -25.54
N ILE A 18 18.58 -2.53 -24.99
CA ILE A 18 18.32 -2.53 -23.52
C ILE A 18 19.47 -3.21 -22.76
N LEU A 19 20.04 -4.25 -23.36
CA LEU A 19 21.18 -4.99 -22.85
C LEU A 19 22.29 -4.95 -23.90
N PRO A 20 23.57 -4.84 -23.50
CA PRO A 20 24.71 -4.74 -24.42
C PRO A 20 25.06 -6.10 -25.05
N LYS A 21 24.09 -6.74 -25.71
CA LYS A 21 24.20 -8.11 -26.25
C LYS A 21 25.12 -8.20 -27.47
N GLU A 22 25.27 -7.10 -28.20
CA GLU A 22 26.17 -7.03 -29.36
C GLU A 22 27.60 -6.78 -28.87
N GLU A 23 27.78 -5.84 -27.94
CA GLU A 23 29.09 -5.47 -27.38
C GLU A 23 29.70 -6.59 -26.53
N THR A 24 28.86 -7.37 -25.82
CA THR A 24 29.30 -8.57 -25.09
C THR A 24 29.42 -9.81 -25.98
N GLU A 25 29.12 -9.67 -27.29
CA GLU A 25 29.06 -10.76 -28.26
C GLU A 25 28.07 -11.90 -27.90
N ALA A 26 27.23 -11.72 -26.89
CA ALA A 26 26.24 -12.71 -26.45
C ALA A 26 25.26 -13.08 -27.58
N ALA A 27 24.88 -12.10 -28.41
CA ALA A 27 24.02 -12.34 -29.57
C ALA A 27 24.70 -13.23 -30.63
N VAL A 28 25.99 -13.01 -30.88
CA VAL A 28 26.79 -13.82 -31.83
C VAL A 28 26.99 -15.23 -31.29
N TYR A 29 27.27 -15.36 -30.00
CA TYR A 29 27.43 -16.64 -29.31
C TYR A 29 26.16 -17.50 -29.42
N LEU A 30 24.99 -16.91 -29.16
CA LEU A 30 23.70 -17.61 -29.29
C LEU A 30 23.36 -17.98 -30.74
N LYS A 31 23.72 -17.17 -31.73
CA LYS A 31 23.56 -17.53 -33.15
C LYS A 31 24.39 -18.77 -33.50
N LYS A 32 25.60 -18.90 -32.95
CA LYS A 32 26.49 -20.05 -33.18
C LYS A 32 26.07 -21.29 -32.40
N TYR A 33 25.55 -21.12 -31.18
CA TYR A 33 25.09 -22.19 -30.32
C TYR A 33 23.65 -21.93 -29.84
N PRO A 34 22.63 -22.21 -30.67
CA PRO A 34 21.23 -21.83 -30.40
C PRO A 34 20.63 -22.40 -29.11
N ASN A 35 21.21 -23.47 -28.59
CA ASN A 35 20.73 -24.13 -27.37
C ASN A 35 21.47 -23.69 -26.10
N TYR A 36 22.41 -22.74 -26.20
CA TYR A 36 23.23 -22.28 -25.08
C TYR A 36 22.63 -21.00 -24.48
N ASP A 37 21.32 -21.02 -24.29
CA ASP A 37 20.47 -19.90 -23.84
C ASP A 37 20.20 -19.91 -22.32
N GLY A 38 20.93 -20.73 -21.57
CA GLY A 38 20.78 -20.87 -20.12
C GLY A 38 19.71 -21.88 -19.69
N ARG A 39 19.07 -22.61 -20.63
CA ARG A 39 18.17 -23.72 -20.27
C ARG A 39 18.83 -24.70 -19.31
N ASN A 40 18.04 -25.28 -18.41
CA ASN A 40 18.48 -26.18 -17.34
C ASN A 40 19.45 -25.56 -16.32
N THR A 41 19.54 -24.22 -16.26
CA THR A 41 20.31 -23.50 -15.24
C THR A 41 19.37 -22.71 -14.33
N ILE A 42 19.64 -22.72 -13.02
CA ILE A 42 18.94 -21.90 -12.03
C ILE A 42 19.91 -20.83 -11.54
N ILE A 43 19.44 -19.59 -11.49
CA ILE A 43 20.20 -18.44 -10.99
C ILE A 43 19.49 -17.92 -9.75
N ALA A 44 20.22 -17.79 -8.64
CA ALA A 44 19.75 -17.08 -7.46
C ALA A 44 20.25 -15.63 -7.53
N ILE A 45 19.34 -14.68 -7.29
CA ILE A 45 19.63 -13.24 -7.29
C ILE A 45 19.45 -12.73 -5.85
N LEU A 46 20.53 -12.23 -5.26
CA LEU A 46 20.51 -11.60 -3.94
C LEU A 46 20.59 -10.09 -4.16
N ASP A 47 19.42 -9.46 -4.21
CA ASP A 47 19.24 -8.03 -4.47
C ASP A 47 18.05 -7.53 -3.64
N THR A 48 17.61 -6.31 -3.90
CA THR A 48 16.47 -5.61 -3.31
C THR A 48 15.10 -6.16 -3.73
N GLY A 49 15.06 -7.10 -4.67
CA GLY A 49 13.85 -7.74 -5.17
C GLY A 49 13.70 -7.66 -6.69
N VAL A 50 12.61 -8.24 -7.21
CA VAL A 50 12.30 -8.24 -8.64
C VAL A 50 10.79 -8.23 -8.84
N ASP A 51 10.31 -7.57 -9.90
CA ASP A 51 8.91 -7.66 -10.33
C ASP A 51 8.73 -8.88 -11.25
N PRO A 52 8.10 -9.98 -10.80
CA PRO A 52 7.83 -11.15 -11.64
C PRO A 52 6.81 -10.85 -12.75
N GLY A 53 6.05 -9.76 -12.66
CA GLY A 53 5.11 -9.28 -13.68
C GLY A 53 5.79 -8.52 -14.82
N ALA A 54 7.08 -8.21 -14.71
CA ALA A 54 7.80 -7.46 -15.71
C ALA A 54 7.89 -8.21 -17.05
N ALA A 55 7.83 -7.45 -18.16
CA ALA A 55 8.04 -7.99 -19.49
C ALA A 55 9.46 -8.59 -19.60
N GLY A 56 9.57 -9.81 -20.11
CA GLY A 56 10.84 -10.55 -20.20
C GLY A 56 11.20 -11.39 -18.98
N LEU A 57 10.40 -11.34 -17.90
CA LEU A 57 10.50 -12.22 -16.72
C LEU A 57 9.35 -13.24 -16.59
N GLN A 58 8.42 -13.26 -17.55
CA GLN A 58 7.28 -14.18 -17.55
C GLN A 58 7.73 -15.63 -17.83
N VAL A 59 8.33 -15.85 -19.00
CA VAL A 59 8.66 -17.17 -19.51
C VAL A 59 10.10 -17.26 -20.01
N THR A 60 10.67 -18.46 -19.91
CA THR A 60 11.96 -18.84 -20.50
C THR A 60 11.84 -19.09 -22.01
N SER A 61 12.96 -19.32 -22.68
CA SER A 61 12.99 -19.69 -24.11
C SER A 61 12.29 -21.02 -24.42
N ASP A 62 12.15 -21.91 -23.44
CA ASP A 62 11.41 -23.17 -23.54
C ASP A 62 9.98 -23.10 -22.96
N GLY A 63 9.46 -21.90 -22.72
CA GLY A 63 8.05 -21.66 -22.36
C GLY A 63 7.68 -21.96 -20.91
N LYS A 64 8.66 -22.16 -20.02
CA LYS A 64 8.44 -22.39 -18.59
C LYS A 64 8.41 -21.07 -17.82
N PRO A 65 7.79 -21.01 -16.63
CA PRO A 65 7.92 -19.84 -15.75
C PRO A 65 9.39 -19.51 -15.47
N LYS A 66 9.78 -18.24 -15.66
CA LYS A 66 11.19 -17.83 -15.53
C LYS A 66 11.57 -17.52 -14.09
N VAL A 67 10.67 -16.93 -13.30
CA VAL A 67 10.83 -16.76 -11.86
C VAL A 67 10.12 -17.92 -11.18
N ILE A 68 10.89 -18.77 -10.50
CA ILE A 68 10.37 -19.99 -9.84
C ILE A 68 10.16 -19.79 -8.34
N ASP A 69 10.85 -18.83 -7.72
CA ASP A 69 10.71 -18.50 -6.31
C ASP A 69 11.16 -17.06 -6.03
N ILE A 70 10.59 -16.45 -4.98
CA ILE A 70 10.93 -15.12 -4.47
C ILE A 70 10.87 -15.17 -2.94
N VAL A 71 11.97 -14.84 -2.28
CA VAL A 71 12.07 -14.83 -0.82
C VAL A 71 12.52 -13.45 -0.35
N ASP A 72 11.74 -12.84 0.55
CA ASP A 72 12.19 -11.66 1.31
C ASP A 72 12.99 -12.10 2.54
N CYS A 73 14.30 -11.90 2.50
CA CYS A 73 15.19 -12.23 3.62
C CYS A 73 15.36 -11.08 4.62
N SER A 74 14.70 -9.93 4.43
CA SER A 74 14.81 -8.77 5.31
C SER A 74 13.93 -8.86 6.57
N GLY A 75 12.89 -9.71 6.53
CA GLY A 75 11.86 -9.79 7.58
C GLY A 75 10.88 -8.61 7.56
N SER A 76 10.96 -7.70 6.58
CA SER A 76 10.06 -6.54 6.48
C SER A 76 8.59 -6.97 6.33
N GLY A 77 8.37 -8.09 5.62
CA GLY A 77 7.07 -8.72 5.44
C GLY A 77 6.58 -9.59 6.60
N ASP A 78 7.35 -9.74 7.69
CA ASP A 78 6.97 -10.64 8.78
C ASP A 78 5.71 -10.13 9.50
N ILE A 79 4.82 -11.08 9.80
CA ILE A 79 3.55 -10.85 10.51
C ILE A 79 3.43 -11.90 11.61
N PRO A 80 3.32 -11.51 12.89
CA PRO A 80 3.07 -12.44 13.97
C PRO A 80 1.64 -13.00 13.85
N THR A 81 1.54 -14.25 13.40
CA THR A 81 0.26 -14.96 13.20
C THR A 81 -0.02 -15.95 14.33
N THR A 82 0.08 -15.48 15.58
CA THR A 82 -0.05 -16.31 16.78
C THR A 82 -1.50 -16.63 17.15
N THR A 83 -2.46 -15.87 16.64
CA THR A 83 -3.88 -16.06 16.98
C THR A 83 -4.51 -17.06 16.04
N ILE A 84 -5.02 -18.17 16.59
CA ILE A 84 -5.67 -19.24 15.83
C ILE A 84 -7.18 -19.11 15.96
N VAL A 85 -7.88 -19.19 14.83
CA VAL A 85 -9.34 -19.07 14.75
C VAL A 85 -9.92 -20.14 13.85
N LYS A 86 -11.16 -20.52 14.14
CA LYS A 86 -11.96 -21.43 13.31
C LYS A 86 -13.07 -20.63 12.63
N PRO A 87 -13.33 -20.88 11.34
CA PRO A 87 -14.36 -20.18 10.61
C PRO A 87 -15.74 -20.57 11.16
N THR A 88 -16.64 -19.60 11.19
CA THR A 88 -18.07 -19.82 11.47
C THR A 88 -18.85 -19.61 10.18
N ASP A 89 -19.80 -20.48 9.90
CA ASP A 89 -20.67 -20.31 8.73
C ASP A 89 -21.64 -19.15 8.96
N ASN A 90 -21.66 -18.20 8.04
CA ASN A 90 -22.67 -17.16 8.03
C ASN A 90 -23.97 -17.69 7.40
N LYS A 91 -25.09 -16.96 7.53
CA LYS A 91 -26.41 -17.37 7.01
C LYS A 91 -26.43 -17.71 5.50
N ASP A 92 -25.45 -17.22 4.74
CA ASP A 92 -25.29 -17.45 3.29
C ASP A 92 -24.33 -18.62 2.94
N GLY A 93 -23.92 -19.41 3.94
CA GLY A 93 -23.01 -20.54 3.79
C GLY A 93 -21.60 -20.14 3.33
N VAL A 94 -21.18 -18.90 3.60
CA VAL A 94 -19.80 -18.42 3.40
C VAL A 94 -19.07 -18.55 4.74
N PRO A 95 -17.91 -19.21 4.78
CA PRO A 95 -17.09 -19.28 5.98
C PRO A 95 -16.55 -17.88 6.31
N VAL A 96 -16.79 -17.43 7.54
CA VAL A 96 -16.39 -16.11 8.04
C VAL A 96 -15.49 -16.26 9.25
N VAL A 97 -14.46 -15.43 9.29
CA VAL A 97 -13.54 -15.29 10.43
C VAL A 97 -13.59 -13.84 10.92
N THR A 98 -13.54 -13.64 12.24
CA THR A 98 -13.38 -12.30 12.81
C THR A 98 -11.90 -11.97 12.91
N GLY A 99 -11.46 -10.98 12.14
CA GLY A 99 -10.10 -10.43 12.19
C GLY A 99 -9.78 -9.80 13.55
N LEU A 100 -8.51 -9.57 13.81
CA LEU A 100 -8.05 -8.96 15.06
C LEU A 100 -8.51 -7.50 15.21
N THR A 101 -8.83 -6.83 14.11
CA THR A 101 -9.48 -5.51 14.13
C THR A 101 -10.99 -5.56 14.40
N GLY A 102 -11.57 -6.75 14.54
CA GLY A 102 -13.01 -6.98 14.71
C GLY A 102 -13.80 -7.07 13.39
N ARG A 103 -13.14 -6.88 12.24
CA ARG A 103 -13.79 -7.01 10.92
C ARG A 103 -14.13 -8.46 10.60
N LYS A 104 -15.23 -8.68 9.89
CA LYS A 104 -15.61 -10.00 9.36
C LYS A 104 -14.92 -10.24 8.02
N LEU A 105 -14.03 -11.23 7.98
CA LEU A 105 -13.29 -11.66 6.81
C LEU A 105 -14.04 -12.84 6.18
N HIS A 106 -14.47 -12.68 4.93
CA HIS A 106 -15.11 -13.74 4.16
C HIS A 106 -14.03 -14.58 3.47
N LEU A 107 -14.00 -15.87 3.77
CA LEU A 107 -13.06 -16.80 3.17
C LEU A 107 -13.62 -17.33 1.84
N ASN A 108 -12.74 -17.56 0.88
CA ASN A 108 -13.13 -18.18 -0.39
C ASN A 108 -13.48 -19.66 -0.16
N LYS A 109 -14.61 -20.11 -0.69
CA LYS A 109 -15.09 -21.50 -0.61
C LYS A 109 -14.17 -22.49 -1.31
N ASP A 110 -13.40 -22.04 -2.30
CA ASP A 110 -12.49 -22.89 -3.07
C ASP A 110 -11.19 -23.21 -2.31
N TRP A 111 -10.93 -22.53 -1.18
CA TRP A 111 -9.74 -22.76 -0.37
C TRP A 111 -9.83 -24.08 0.40
N LYS A 112 -8.89 -24.98 0.11
CA LYS A 112 -8.73 -26.23 0.84
C LYS A 112 -7.75 -26.03 1.99
N ASN A 113 -8.28 -25.96 3.21
CA ASN A 113 -7.47 -25.93 4.42
C ASN A 113 -7.60 -27.26 5.18
N PRO A 114 -6.58 -28.14 5.17
CA PRO A 114 -6.64 -29.44 5.84
C PRO A 114 -6.84 -29.37 7.36
N SER A 115 -6.35 -28.32 8.01
CA SER A 115 -6.48 -28.17 9.47
C SER A 115 -7.82 -27.56 9.89
N GLY A 116 -8.49 -26.86 8.98
CA GLY A 116 -9.68 -26.04 9.30
C GLY A 116 -9.38 -24.85 10.22
N GLU A 117 -8.10 -24.59 10.51
CA GLU A 117 -7.64 -23.52 11.40
C GLU A 117 -6.94 -22.43 10.59
N TYR A 118 -7.30 -21.19 10.87
CA TYR A 118 -6.70 -20.01 10.26
C TYR A 118 -5.88 -19.28 11.30
N ARG A 119 -4.74 -18.73 10.88
CA ARG A 119 -3.87 -17.93 11.74
C ARG A 119 -3.99 -16.47 11.32
N LEU A 120 -4.30 -15.61 12.27
CA LEU A 120 -4.52 -14.20 12.05
C LEU A 120 -3.34 -13.37 12.51
N GLY A 121 -3.08 -12.30 11.76
CA GLY A 121 -2.15 -11.25 12.11
C GLY A 121 -2.67 -9.86 11.72
N ILE A 122 -1.92 -8.83 12.10
CA ILE A 122 -2.16 -7.46 11.70
C ILE A 122 -0.88 -6.87 11.12
N LYS A 123 -1.01 -6.11 10.04
CA LYS A 123 0.08 -5.29 9.49
C LYS A 123 -0.41 -3.87 9.19
N ARG A 124 0.42 -2.88 9.53
CA ARG A 124 0.17 -1.49 9.15
C ARG A 124 0.59 -1.31 7.71
N ALA A 125 -0.24 -0.63 6.92
CA ALA A 125 0.07 -0.32 5.53
C ALA A 125 1.34 0.54 5.40
N TYR A 126 1.60 1.42 6.37
CA TYR A 126 2.81 2.24 6.40
C TYR A 126 4.10 1.42 6.52
N ASP A 127 4.05 0.20 7.06
CA ASP A 127 5.22 -0.69 7.13
C ASP A 127 5.47 -1.40 5.79
N LEU A 128 4.49 -1.40 4.87
CA LEU A 128 4.56 -2.04 3.55
C LEU A 128 4.81 -1.03 2.43
N PHE A 129 4.49 0.24 2.65
CA PHE A 129 4.55 1.28 1.64
C PHE A 129 5.92 1.97 1.60
N PRO A 130 6.38 2.40 0.42
CA PRO A 130 7.53 3.29 0.32
C PRO A 130 7.31 4.59 1.11
N GLU A 131 8.37 5.15 1.68
CA GLU A 131 8.31 6.37 2.51
C GLU A 131 7.62 7.54 1.78
N ASP A 132 7.93 7.73 0.49
CA ASP A 132 7.31 8.77 -0.36
C ASP A 132 5.78 8.63 -0.44
N LEU A 133 5.28 7.39 -0.47
CA LEU A 133 3.85 7.12 -0.51
C LEU A 133 3.23 7.40 0.87
N VAL A 134 3.89 7.00 1.94
CA VAL A 134 3.45 7.26 3.32
C VAL A 134 3.34 8.76 3.56
N ASP A 135 4.32 9.55 3.15
CA ASP A 135 4.32 11.00 3.27
C ASP A 135 3.17 11.65 2.51
N ARG A 136 2.89 11.16 1.30
CA ARG A 136 1.76 11.65 0.50
C ARG A 136 0.42 11.34 1.17
N ILE A 137 0.28 10.16 1.77
CA ILE A 137 -0.94 9.77 2.49
C ILE A 137 -1.12 10.62 3.76
N LYS A 138 -0.06 10.80 4.55
CA LYS A 138 -0.08 11.63 5.77
C LYS A 138 -0.42 13.10 5.47
N LYS A 139 0.08 13.66 4.37
CA LYS A 139 -0.28 15.02 3.92
C LYS A 139 -1.78 15.18 3.62
N PHE A 140 -2.51 14.09 3.39
CA PHE A 140 -3.95 14.13 3.09
C PHE A 140 -4.84 14.29 4.34
N GLN A 141 -4.30 14.61 5.53
CA GLN A 141 -5.07 14.91 6.75
C GLN A 141 -5.85 16.25 6.68
N LYS A 142 -6.55 16.51 5.57
CA LYS A 142 -7.37 17.70 5.28
C LYS A 142 -8.41 18.00 6.37
N LYS A 143 -8.92 16.97 7.05
CA LYS A 143 -9.99 17.11 8.04
C LYS A 143 -9.55 17.88 9.29
N HIS A 144 -8.34 17.64 9.79
CA HIS A 144 -7.85 18.35 10.98
C HIS A 144 -7.53 19.82 10.65
N PHE A 145 -6.87 20.06 9.52
CA PHE A 145 -6.60 21.43 9.06
C PHE A 145 -7.89 22.23 8.82
N ALA A 146 -8.94 21.60 8.28
CA ALA A 146 -10.24 22.24 8.11
C ALA A 146 -10.90 22.62 9.45
N LEU A 147 -10.77 21.77 10.47
CA LEU A 147 -11.31 22.04 11.81
C LEU A 147 -10.57 23.18 12.51
N VAL A 148 -9.24 23.25 12.36
CA VAL A 148 -8.45 24.38 12.87
C VAL A 148 -8.86 25.68 12.17
N ALA A 149 -9.00 25.65 10.84
CA ALA A 149 -9.44 26.81 10.06
C ALA A 149 -10.85 27.28 10.46
N SER A 150 -11.80 26.37 10.70
CA SER A 150 -13.15 26.76 11.11
C SER A 150 -13.17 27.47 12.47
N VAL A 151 -12.40 27.00 13.45
CA VAL A 151 -12.30 27.66 14.76
C VAL A 151 -11.60 29.02 14.65
N GLN A 152 -10.63 29.17 13.74
CA GLN A 152 -10.00 30.46 13.45
C GLN A 152 -10.98 31.45 12.79
N ASP A 153 -11.80 30.99 11.86
CA ASP A 153 -12.83 31.81 11.20
C ASP A 153 -13.93 32.24 12.19
N GLU A 154 -14.34 31.34 13.09
CA GLU A 154 -15.27 31.66 14.18
C GLU A 154 -14.68 32.72 15.12
N LEU A 155 -13.41 32.59 15.50
CA LEU A 155 -12.70 33.59 16.32
C LEU A 155 -12.62 34.94 15.59
N ALA A 156 -12.29 34.95 14.30
CA ALA A 156 -12.21 36.16 13.50
C ALA A 156 -13.57 36.86 13.36
N THR A 157 -14.64 36.09 13.15
CA THR A 157 -16.02 36.58 13.07
C THR A 157 -16.48 37.14 14.42
N PHE A 158 -16.13 36.47 15.51
CA PHE A 158 -16.43 36.91 16.87
C PHE A 158 -15.77 38.27 17.19
N LEU A 159 -14.48 38.43 16.88
CA LEU A 159 -13.75 39.69 17.07
C LEU A 159 -14.28 40.83 16.19
N LYS A 160 -14.77 40.53 14.98
CA LYS A 160 -15.36 41.53 14.09
C LYS A 160 -16.69 42.06 14.61
N ASN A 161 -17.49 41.19 15.24
CA ASN A 161 -18.81 41.53 15.77
C ASN A 161 -18.76 42.21 17.15
N HIS A 162 -17.67 42.03 17.91
CA HIS A 162 -17.48 42.61 19.24
C HIS A 162 -16.26 43.55 19.26
N SER A 163 -16.47 44.81 18.87
CA SER A 163 -15.42 45.86 18.83
C SER A 163 -15.02 46.37 20.22
N THR A 164 -15.89 46.21 21.22
CA THR A 164 -15.60 46.48 22.64
C THR A 164 -15.87 45.20 23.42
N LEU A 165 -14.82 44.64 24.02
CA LEU A 165 -14.87 43.34 24.69
C LEU A 165 -15.39 43.50 26.13
N THR A 166 -16.57 42.93 26.41
CA THR A 166 -17.05 42.73 27.80
C THR A 166 -16.31 41.59 28.49
N GLU A 167 -16.48 41.41 29.82
CA GLU A 167 -15.88 40.29 30.56
C GLU A 167 -16.35 38.92 30.03
N GLU A 168 -17.60 38.81 29.58
CA GLU A 168 -18.12 37.59 28.96
C GLU A 168 -17.47 37.33 27.59
N ASP A 169 -17.21 38.38 26.81
CA ASP A 169 -16.52 38.25 25.53
C ASP A 169 -15.05 37.83 25.70
N GLN A 170 -14.39 38.28 26.77
CA GLN A 170 -13.04 37.86 27.11
C GLN A 170 -12.99 36.37 27.49
N ARG A 171 -13.98 35.86 28.23
CA ARG A 171 -14.10 34.43 28.54
C ARG A 171 -14.31 33.61 27.27
N THR A 172 -15.16 34.08 26.36
CA THR A 172 -15.45 33.41 25.09
C THR A 172 -14.20 33.38 24.18
N LYS A 173 -13.44 34.49 24.13
CA LYS A 173 -12.15 34.54 23.44
C LYS A 173 -11.12 33.58 24.04
N ALA A 174 -11.07 33.48 25.37
CA ALA A 174 -10.18 32.54 26.05
C ALA A 174 -10.55 31.07 25.72
N ASP A 175 -11.84 30.75 25.63
CA ASP A 175 -12.32 29.42 25.22
C ASP A 175 -11.91 29.09 23.76
N PHE A 176 -12.08 30.02 22.81
CA PHE A 176 -11.62 29.80 21.43
C PHE A 176 -10.10 29.56 21.34
N ASN A 177 -9.31 30.32 22.09
CA ASN A 177 -7.86 30.10 22.15
C ASN A 177 -7.52 28.74 22.76
N ALA A 178 -8.17 28.36 23.87
CA ALA A 178 -7.98 27.06 24.49
C ALA A 178 -8.33 25.90 23.53
N ARG A 179 -9.41 26.03 22.76
CA ARG A 179 -9.77 25.05 21.71
C ARG A 179 -8.70 24.96 20.63
N LEU A 180 -8.17 26.09 20.17
CA LEU A 180 -7.08 26.09 19.18
C LEU A 180 -5.81 25.43 19.73
N ASP A 181 -5.48 25.68 20.99
CA ASP A 181 -4.30 25.10 21.63
C ASP A 181 -4.46 23.58 21.78
N VAL A 182 -5.63 23.11 22.24
CA VAL A 182 -5.94 21.66 22.30
C VAL A 182 -5.86 21.01 20.91
N LEU A 183 -6.38 21.67 19.87
CA LEU A 183 -6.31 21.13 18.51
C LEU A 183 -4.86 21.03 18.01
N LYS A 184 -4.04 22.06 18.24
CA LYS A 184 -2.62 22.06 17.87
C LYS A 184 -1.81 21.02 18.64
N GLU A 185 -2.08 20.84 19.93
CA GLU A 185 -1.42 19.80 20.73
C GLU A 185 -1.86 18.40 20.31
N SER A 186 -3.15 18.22 19.99
CA SER A 186 -3.71 16.94 19.53
C SER A 186 -2.99 16.43 18.29
N ILE A 187 -2.76 17.27 17.27
CA ILE A 187 -2.04 16.83 16.07
C ILE A 187 -0.55 16.58 16.32
N LYS A 188 0.07 17.34 17.23
CA LYS A 188 1.49 17.15 17.58
C LYS A 188 1.73 15.82 18.27
N ASN A 189 0.78 15.39 19.10
CA ASN A 189 0.87 14.16 19.88
C ASN A 189 0.24 12.95 19.17
N PHE A 190 -0.50 13.16 18.08
CA PHE A 190 -1.17 12.08 17.35
C PHE A 190 -0.19 11.32 16.46
N SER A 191 0.11 10.08 16.83
CA SER A 191 0.79 9.12 15.97
C SER A 191 -0.25 8.41 15.11
N ASP A 192 -0.30 8.74 13.82
CA ASP A 192 -1.20 8.09 12.86
C ASP A 192 -0.69 6.66 12.55
N PRO A 193 -1.42 5.60 12.95
CA PRO A 193 -1.03 4.22 12.65
C PRO A 193 -1.26 3.86 11.16
N GLY A 194 -1.93 4.72 10.40
CA GLY A 194 -2.26 4.49 8.99
C GLY A 194 -3.34 3.41 8.80
N PRO A 195 -3.58 3.01 7.53
CA PRO A 195 -4.46 1.89 7.23
C PRO A 195 -3.93 0.60 7.87
N ILE A 196 -4.83 -0.18 8.47
CA ILE A 196 -4.52 -1.45 9.13
C ILE A 196 -5.19 -2.58 8.39
N TYR A 197 -4.39 -3.58 7.99
CA TYR A 197 -4.84 -4.80 7.34
C TYR A 197 -4.86 -5.96 8.32
N ASP A 198 -5.95 -6.73 8.29
CA ASP A 198 -5.98 -8.07 8.85
C ASP A 198 -5.39 -9.04 7.83
N CYS A 199 -4.52 -9.93 8.30
CA CYS A 199 -3.82 -10.92 7.49
C CYS A 199 -4.13 -12.33 8.00
#